data_AF-A0A7W7G2K0-F1
#
_entry.id   AF-A0A7W7G2K0-F1
#
_cell.length_a   1.000
_cell.length_b   1.000
_cell.length_c   1.000
_cell.angle_alpha   90.00
_cell.angle_beta   90.00
_cell.angle_gamma   90.00
#
_symmetry.space_group_name_H-M   'P 1'
#
loop_
_entity.id
_entity.type
_entity.pdbx_description
1 polymer ?
#
loop_
_entity_poly.entity_id
_entity_poly.type
_entity_poly.pdbx_seq_one_letter_code
_entity_poly.pdbx_strand_id
1 'polypeptide(L)'
;MRPVTRTALAVAAVAGGAAAVTLARRARTSTGEPRWHTLTVYRPLTEVDANLPEELRTLEVRLVAAPGDRGTEVHARAFDGGPSDGEVQRILRESRSLLEVGDVLRPGGPTTTPTLFNLPLRSVTSRTRTGGLL
;
A
#
# COMPACT_ATOMS: atom_id res chain seq x y z
N MET A 1 59.36 9.68 33.50
CA MET A 1 58.26 8.81 33.99
C MET A 1 57.00 9.18 33.20
N ARG A 2 56.44 8.24 32.42
CA ARG A 2 55.11 8.38 31.77
C ARG A 2 54.03 7.88 32.73
N PRO A 3 52.84 8.51 32.72
CA PRO A 3 51.61 7.78 32.41
C PRO A 3 50.78 8.57 31.37
N VAL A 4 50.51 8.07 30.16
CA VAL A 4 49.46 7.12 29.74
C VAL A 4 48.03 7.56 30.11
N THR A 5 47.42 8.25 29.13
CA THR A 5 46.04 8.15 28.61
C THR A 5 44.90 7.67 29.51
N ARG A 6 43.76 8.37 29.41
CA ARG A 6 42.44 7.74 29.20
C ARG A 6 41.42 8.75 28.62
N THR A 7 41.40 8.83 27.29
CA THR A 7 40.22 9.17 26.51
C THR A 7 39.14 8.14 26.83
N ALA A 8 38.10 8.52 27.56
CA ALA A 8 36.93 7.68 27.74
C ALA A 8 35.96 7.95 26.58
N LEU A 9 35.93 6.98 25.67
CA LEU A 9 34.95 6.81 24.60
C LEU A 9 33.52 6.89 25.17
N ALA A 10 32.72 7.82 24.66
CA ALA A 10 31.28 7.82 24.87
C ALA A 10 30.64 6.75 23.96
N VAL A 11 30.45 5.54 24.48
CA VAL A 11 29.62 4.49 23.86
C VAL A 11 28.34 4.38 24.68
N ALA A 12 27.33 5.19 24.35
CA ALA A 12 25.99 5.02 24.92
C ALA A 12 24.92 5.75 24.10
N ALA A 13 24.64 5.31 22.86
CA ALA A 13 23.45 5.78 22.14
C ALA A 13 22.94 4.89 20.99
N VAL A 14 23.33 3.60 20.90
CA VAL A 14 22.92 2.78 19.73
C VAL A 14 21.50 2.19 19.90
N ALA A 15 21.01 1.99 21.13
CA ALA A 15 19.72 1.35 21.37
C ALA A 15 18.50 2.26 21.09
N GLY A 16 18.61 3.58 21.29
CA GLY A 16 17.52 4.53 21.03
C GLY A 16 17.40 4.96 19.56
N GLY A 17 18.51 4.90 18.82
CA GLY A 17 18.56 5.36 17.43
C GLY A 17 17.73 4.52 16.47
N ALA A 18 17.67 3.20 16.65
CA ALA A 18 16.94 2.31 15.73
C ALA A 18 15.42 2.53 15.77
N ALA A 19 14.84 2.73 16.97
CA ALA A 19 13.42 3.07 17.11
C ALA A 19 13.12 4.46 16.53
N ALA A 20 13.98 5.44 16.78
CA ALA A 20 13.82 6.79 16.23
C ALA A 20 13.94 6.81 14.69
N VAL A 21 14.88 6.05 14.11
CA VAL A 21 15.05 5.95 12.64
C VAL A 21 13.88 5.23 11.98
N THR A 22 13.33 4.19 12.61
CA THR A 22 12.15 3.49 12.08
C THR A 22 10.89 4.34 12.18
N LEU A 23 10.69 5.09 13.27
CA LEU A 23 9.62 6.07 13.40
C LEU A 23 9.78 7.22 12.40
N ALA A 24 10.99 7.75 12.20
CA ALA A 24 11.27 8.82 11.25
C ALA A 24 11.15 8.39 9.78
N ARG A 25 11.41 7.11 9.45
CA ARG A 25 11.09 6.55 8.13
C ARG A 25 9.58 6.38 7.92
N ARG A 26 8.85 6.07 9.00
CA ARG A 26 7.39 5.90 8.96
C ARG A 26 6.65 7.24 8.92
N ALA A 27 7.24 8.28 9.52
CA ALA A 27 6.76 9.65 9.52
C ALA A 27 7.19 10.45 8.29
N ARG A 28 8.01 9.88 7.40
CA ARG A 28 8.08 10.36 6.01
C ARG A 28 6.78 9.98 5.32
N THR A 29 5.73 10.72 5.63
CA THR A 29 4.64 10.95 4.69
C THR A 29 5.28 11.28 3.34
N SER A 30 4.79 10.65 2.29
CA SER A 30 5.19 10.98 0.93
C SER A 30 4.87 12.46 0.70
N THR A 31 5.84 13.33 0.86
CA THR A 31 5.75 14.77 0.53
C THR A 31 5.83 15.00 -0.99
N GLY A 32 5.60 13.95 -1.77
CA GLY A 32 5.50 14.03 -3.23
C GLY A 32 4.04 14.17 -3.62
N GLU A 33 3.79 14.83 -4.75
CA GLU A 33 2.45 14.95 -5.31
C GLU A 33 1.79 13.57 -5.47
N PRO A 34 0.47 13.46 -5.28
CA PRO A 34 -0.26 12.21 -5.46
C PRO A 34 0.02 11.59 -6.83
N ARG A 35 0.50 10.34 -6.83
CA ARG A 35 0.89 9.62 -8.04
C ARG A 35 -0.32 9.01 -8.73
N TRP A 36 -0.33 9.05 -10.06
CA TRP A 36 -1.26 8.26 -10.87
C TRP A 36 -0.99 6.76 -10.77
N HIS A 37 -2.04 6.01 -10.46
CA HIS A 37 -2.09 4.55 -10.51
C HIS A 37 -3.01 4.10 -11.64
N THR A 38 -2.64 3.05 -12.35
CA THR A 38 -3.39 2.57 -13.52
C THR A 38 -3.64 1.07 -13.41
N LEU A 39 -4.83 0.63 -13.82
CA LEU A 39 -5.13 -0.77 -14.07
C LEU A 39 -6.05 -0.91 -15.29
N THR A 40 -6.10 -2.12 -15.85
CA THR A 40 -7.05 -2.46 -16.91
C THR A 40 -8.21 -3.26 -16.34
N VAL A 41 -9.43 -2.82 -16.66
CA VAL A 41 -10.69 -3.51 -16.41
C VAL A 41 -11.16 -4.11 -17.73
N TYR A 42 -11.40 -5.42 -17.77
CA TYR A 42 -11.88 -6.15 -18.95
C TYR A 42 -13.38 -5.93 -19.23
N ARG A 43 -13.78 -4.66 -19.27
CA ARG A 43 -15.13 -4.19 -19.60
C ARG A 43 -15.05 -2.99 -20.56
N PRO A 44 -16.04 -2.80 -21.45
CA PRO A 44 -16.12 -1.63 -22.32
C PRO A 44 -16.16 -0.31 -21.54
N LEU A 45 -15.62 0.75 -22.14
CA LEU A 45 -15.54 2.09 -21.51
C LEU A 45 -16.91 2.61 -21.05
N THR A 46 -17.94 2.44 -21.87
CA THR A 46 -19.31 2.88 -21.56
C THR A 46 -19.90 2.13 -20.37
N GLU A 47 -19.57 0.85 -20.21
CA GLU A 47 -20.04 0.03 -19.09
C GLU A 47 -19.33 0.42 -17.79
N VAL A 48 -18.02 0.67 -17.85
CA VAL A 48 -17.22 1.12 -16.69
C VAL A 48 -17.67 2.51 -16.24
N ASP A 49 -17.91 3.44 -17.17
CA ASP A 49 -18.36 4.80 -16.85
C ASP A 49 -19.74 4.80 -16.18
N ALA A 50 -20.69 4.03 -16.72
CA ALA A 50 -22.04 3.92 -16.16
C ALA A 50 -22.06 3.29 -14.76
N ASN A 51 -21.14 2.36 -14.48
CA ASN A 51 -21.13 1.56 -13.25
C ASN A 51 -19.95 1.89 -12.32
N LEU A 52 -19.40 3.11 -12.41
CA LEU A 52 -18.22 3.49 -11.62
C LEU A 52 -18.50 3.37 -10.10
N PRO A 53 -17.75 2.52 -9.36
CA PRO A 53 -17.92 2.30 -7.91
C PRO A 53 -17.77 3.58 -7.09
N GLU A 54 -18.50 3.67 -5.98
CA GLU A 54 -18.53 4.87 -5.12
C GLU A 54 -17.15 5.23 -4.57
N GLU A 55 -16.35 4.24 -4.20
CA GLU A 55 -15.02 4.47 -3.64
C GLU A 55 -14.09 5.13 -4.66
N LEU A 56 -14.22 4.82 -5.95
CA LEU A 56 -13.45 5.49 -7.01
C LEU A 56 -13.86 6.95 -7.20
N ARG A 57 -15.12 7.30 -6.91
CA ARG A 57 -15.60 8.70 -7.02
C ARG A 57 -14.96 9.62 -5.98
N THR A 58 -14.32 9.06 -4.95
CA THR A 58 -13.55 9.82 -3.95
C THR A 58 -12.15 10.22 -4.43
N LEU A 59 -11.73 9.74 -5.60
CA LEU A 59 -10.42 9.97 -6.19
C LEU A 59 -10.52 10.83 -7.46
N GLU A 60 -9.40 11.36 -7.92
CA GLU A 60 -9.31 11.89 -9.28
C GLU A 60 -9.18 10.71 -10.26
N VAL A 61 -10.18 10.52 -11.12
CA VAL A 61 -10.27 9.36 -12.03
C VAL A 61 -10.29 9.80 -13.49
N ARG A 62 -9.55 9.08 -14.33
CA ARG A 62 -9.61 9.17 -15.80
C ARG A 62 -9.81 7.79 -16.39
N LEU A 63 -10.84 7.66 -17.23
CA LEU A 63 -11.16 6.45 -17.97
C LEU A 63 -10.71 6.60 -19.43
N VAL A 64 -10.04 5.57 -19.95
CA VAL A 64 -9.56 5.55 -21.35
C VAL A 64 -9.72 4.14 -21.92
N ALA A 65 -9.98 4.00 -23.21
CA ALA A 65 -9.97 2.67 -23.83
C ALA A 65 -8.58 2.02 -23.71
N ALA A 66 -8.54 0.77 -23.25
CA ALA A 66 -7.31 0.03 -23.11
C ALA A 66 -6.78 -0.42 -24.49
N PRO A 67 -5.45 -0.43 -24.69
CA PRO A 67 -4.87 -0.84 -25.95
C PRO A 67 -5.07 -2.34 -26.19
N GLY A 68 -5.29 -2.69 -27.46
CA GLY A 68 -5.46 -4.08 -27.91
C GLY A 68 -6.80 -4.69 -27.51
N ASP A 69 -7.86 -3.88 -27.45
CA ASP A 69 -9.24 -4.31 -27.10
C ASP A 69 -9.33 -5.02 -25.74
N ARG A 70 -8.53 -4.56 -24.77
CA ARG A 70 -8.47 -5.13 -23.41
C ARG A 70 -9.48 -4.50 -22.45
N GLY A 71 -10.47 -3.78 -22.96
CA GLY A 71 -11.46 -3.06 -22.17
C GLY A 71 -11.04 -1.62 -21.86
N THR A 72 -10.96 -1.26 -20.59
CA THR A 72 -10.80 0.13 -20.12
C THR A 72 -9.61 0.26 -19.18
N GLU A 73 -8.73 1.23 -19.42
CA GLU A 73 -7.76 1.66 -18.43
C GLU A 73 -8.38 2.66 -17.47
N VAL A 74 -8.33 2.34 -16.18
CA VAL A 74 -8.75 3.20 -15.08
C VAL A 74 -7.50 3.79 -14.45
N HIS A 75 -7.34 5.10 -14.60
CA HIS A 75 -6.27 5.88 -13.98
C HIS A 75 -6.85 6.59 -12.77
N ALA A 76 -6.26 6.42 -11.59
CA ALA A 76 -6.70 7.10 -10.39
C ALA A 76 -5.54 7.64 -9.56
N ARG A 77 -5.74 8.79 -8.93
CA ARG A 77 -4.86 9.32 -7.88
C ARG A 77 -5.67 9.95 -6.76
N ALA A 78 -5.09 10.02 -5.58
CA ALA A 78 -5.67 10.77 -4.48
C ALA A 78 -5.64 12.28 -4.77
N PHE A 79 -6.60 13.03 -4.22
CA PHE A 79 -6.44 14.47 -4.04
C PHE A 79 -5.39 14.75 -2.95
N ASP A 80 -4.91 15.99 -2.86
CA ASP A 80 -3.98 16.39 -1.80
C ASP A 80 -4.59 16.17 -0.41
N GLY A 81 -3.85 15.48 0.46
CA GLY A 81 -4.35 15.05 1.78
C GLY A 81 -5.32 13.87 1.76
N GLY A 82 -5.52 13.24 0.59
CA GLY A 82 -6.35 12.06 0.40
C GLY A 82 -5.68 10.74 0.83
N PRO A 83 -6.25 9.59 0.40
CA PRO A 83 -5.74 8.28 0.78
C PRO A 83 -4.30 8.04 0.31
N SER A 84 -3.57 7.19 1.02
CA SER A 84 -2.21 6.78 0.64
C SER A 84 -2.18 6.00 -0.69
N ASP A 85 -1.05 5.97 -1.37
CA ASP A 85 -0.85 5.18 -2.60
C ASP A 85 -1.30 3.71 -2.45
N GLY A 86 -1.02 3.11 -1.29
CA GLY A 86 -1.44 1.73 -1.00
C GLY A 86 -2.97 1.57 -0.92
N GLU A 87 -3.66 2.58 -0.39
CA GLU A 87 -5.12 2.63 -0.34
C GLU A 87 -5.72 2.89 -1.71
N VAL A 88 -5.15 3.79 -2.52
CA VAL A 88 -5.57 4.03 -3.91
C VAL A 88 -5.48 2.73 -4.71
N GLN A 89 -4.35 2.03 -4.63
CA GLN A 89 -4.19 0.73 -5.29
C GLN A 89 -5.18 -0.33 -4.79
N ARG A 90 -5.51 -0.32 -3.49
CA ARG A 90 -6.52 -1.23 -2.92
C ARG A 90 -7.91 -0.91 -3.48
N ILE A 91 -8.34 0.35 -3.46
CA ILE A 91 -9.63 0.80 -4.02
C ILE A 91 -9.73 0.40 -5.49
N LEU A 92 -8.67 0.63 -6.26
CA LEU A 92 -8.56 0.25 -7.66
C LEU A 92 -8.74 -1.27 -7.88
N ARG A 93 -8.09 -2.11 -7.07
CA ARG A 93 -8.25 -3.58 -7.14
C ARG A 93 -9.67 -4.03 -6.79
N GLU A 94 -10.24 -3.50 -5.71
CA GLU A 94 -11.61 -3.84 -5.29
C GLU A 94 -12.63 -3.43 -6.36
N SER A 95 -12.45 -2.24 -6.95
CA SER A 95 -13.29 -1.73 -8.03
C SER A 95 -13.21 -2.59 -9.29
N ARG A 96 -12.01 -3.06 -9.65
CA ARG A 96 -11.86 -4.01 -10.76
C ARG A 96 -12.64 -5.29 -10.50
N SER A 97 -12.53 -5.88 -9.32
CA SER A 97 -13.28 -7.09 -8.98
C SER A 97 -14.80 -6.87 -9.06
N LEU A 98 -15.30 -5.75 -8.55
CA LEU A 98 -16.71 -5.38 -8.68
C LEU A 98 -17.14 -5.22 -10.15
N LEU A 99 -16.35 -4.54 -10.97
CA LEU A 99 -16.69 -4.31 -12.39
C LEU A 99 -16.57 -5.57 -13.26
N GLU A 100 -15.57 -6.42 -13.00
CA GLU A 100 -15.33 -7.63 -13.80
C GLU A 100 -16.21 -8.79 -13.34
N VAL A 101 -16.31 -9.01 -12.03
CA VAL A 101 -16.91 -10.22 -11.44
C VAL A 101 -18.23 -9.91 -10.71
N GLY A 102 -18.41 -8.70 -10.20
CA GLY A 102 -19.58 -8.31 -9.40
C GLY A 102 -19.41 -8.52 -7.89
N ASP A 103 -18.25 -9.00 -7.44
CA ASP A 103 -17.93 -9.21 -6.04
C ASP A 103 -16.48 -8.83 -5.70
N VAL A 104 -16.15 -8.79 -4.40
CA VAL A 104 -14.78 -8.56 -3.92
C VAL A 104 -14.35 -9.74 -3.07
N LEU A 105 -13.39 -10.52 -3.57
CA LEU A 105 -12.78 -11.62 -2.81
C LEU A 105 -12.01 -11.06 -1.61
N ARG A 106 -12.46 -11.40 -0.41
CA ARG A 106 -11.76 -11.07 0.83
C ARG A 106 -10.85 -12.24 1.24
N PRO A 107 -9.62 -11.96 1.69
CA PRO A 107 -8.76 -13.01 2.20
C PRO A 107 -9.42 -13.68 3.41
N GLY A 108 -9.38 -15.01 3.43
CA GLY A 108 -9.87 -15.81 4.54
C GLY A 108 -9.14 -15.51 5.86
N GLY A 109 -9.74 -15.96 6.96
CA GLY A 109 -9.10 -15.91 8.27
C GLY A 109 -7.81 -16.74 8.32
N PRO A 110 -6.98 -16.53 9.36
CA PRO A 110 -5.79 -17.35 9.56
C PRO A 110 -6.18 -18.84 9.68
N THR A 111 -5.54 -19.68 8.89
CA THR A 111 -5.73 -21.14 8.93
C THR A 111 -4.88 -21.83 10.01
N THR A 112 -4.06 -21.06 10.73
CA THR A 112 -3.17 -21.56 11.78
C THR A 112 -3.53 -20.96 13.14
N THR A 113 -3.26 -21.70 14.21
CA THR A 113 -3.36 -21.21 15.59
C THR A 113 -2.06 -20.49 15.99
N PRO A 114 -2.11 -19.40 16.76
CA PRO A 114 -0.89 -18.75 17.27
C PRO A 114 -0.07 -19.70 18.15
N THR A 115 1.25 -19.75 17.93
CA THR A 115 2.22 -20.51 18.73
C THR A 115 3.47 -19.68 18.92
N LEU A 116 4.24 -19.90 20.00
CA LEU A 116 5.48 -19.15 20.27
C LEU A 116 6.47 -19.18 19.08
N PHE A 117 6.53 -20.30 18.37
CA PHE A 117 7.40 -20.47 17.21
C PHE A 117 6.92 -19.75 15.94
N ASN A 118 5.61 -19.50 15.80
CA ASN A 118 5.08 -18.83 14.61
C ASN A 118 4.86 -17.32 14.79
N LEU A 119 5.09 -16.78 16.00
CA LEU A 119 4.96 -15.34 16.28
C LEU A 119 5.84 -14.44 15.40
N PRO A 120 7.14 -14.75 15.16
CA PRO A 120 7.97 -13.90 14.31
C PRO A 120 7.43 -13.84 12.88
N LEU A 121 7.05 -14.99 12.31
CA LEU A 121 6.50 -15.09 10.97
C LEU A 121 5.15 -14.38 10.84
N ARG A 122 4.29 -14.49 11.86
CA ARG A 122 3.01 -13.76 11.92
C ARG A 122 3.21 -12.25 11.95
N SER A 123 4.21 -11.77 12.69
CA SER A 123 4.52 -10.33 12.73
C SER A 123 4.88 -9.80 11.34
N VAL A 124 5.69 -10.55 10.59
CA VAL A 124 6.09 -10.17 9.22
C VAL A 124 4.91 -10.27 8.25
N THR A 125 4.15 -11.37 8.30
CA THR A 125 3.03 -11.63 7.38
C THR A 125 1.74 -10.89 7.72
N SER A 126 1.65 -10.27 8.90
CA SER A 126 0.49 -9.43 9.27
C SER A 126 0.28 -8.27 8.29
N ARG A 127 1.35 -7.80 7.64
CA ARG A 127 1.33 -6.65 6.73
C ARG A 127 0.98 -7.02 5.30
N THR A 128 1.13 -8.29 4.89
CA THR A 128 0.75 -8.74 3.55
C THR A 128 -0.76 -8.80 3.36
N ARG A 129 -1.54 -8.76 4.45
CA ARG A 129 -3.02 -8.75 4.37
C ARG A 129 -3.57 -7.51 3.67
N THR A 130 -2.84 -6.39 3.70
CA THR A 130 -3.31 -5.10 3.16
C THR A 130 -3.00 -4.93 1.68
N GLY A 131 -2.02 -5.66 1.15
CA GLY A 131 -1.56 -5.53 -0.22
C GLY A 131 -1.31 -6.91 -0.80
N GLY A 132 -2.30 -7.46 -1.50
CA GLY A 132 -2.06 -8.57 -2.41
C GLY A 132 -0.93 -8.16 -3.37
N LEU A 133 0.11 -8.98 -3.42
CA LEU A 133 1.21 -8.80 -4.36
C LEU A 133 0.65 -8.95 -5.78
N LEU A 134 1.14 -8.08 -6.67
CA LEU A 134 1.04 -8.25 -8.13
C LEU A 134 1.80 -9.51 -8.54
#